data_AF-A0A4R6RGF4-F1
#
_entry.id   AF-A0A4R6RGF4-F1
#
_cell.length_a   1.000
_cell.length_b   1.000
_cell.length_c   1.000
_cell.angle_alpha   90.00
_cell.angle_beta   90.00
_cell.angle_gamma   90.00
#
_symmetry.space_group_name_H-M   'P 1'
#
loop_
_entity.id
_entity.type
_entity.pdbx_description
1 polymer ?
#
loop_
_entity_poly.entity_id
_entity_poly.type
_entity_poly.pdbx_seq_one_letter_code
_entity_poly.pdbx_strand_id
1 'polypeptide(L)'
;MKRMTIDEAVRWAYREELPKSRVRVKEGVLGYGNGSVGPNALADWWTLPDNAFGVVLDPTKFDDPHPDAVAIHEAVVALDGCPVVYPEGGEVGAWCGVDLHGLEVQCATEVFRVMLRRRPSELVQQFAILGLPDMIVDPPELRYMTHANGRPRYFRRQVVVVEGEAIEQEVDGYDARGRRPYPDAYRKPYLDPDPVPSLVCRAKAEVWRAAMDVLVADLDGVLAEVEVLPCPLPALPWEAAEPRVLPDLRPRVGPRLDRVAKGRRSRAA
;
A
#
# COMPACT_ATOMS: atom_id res chain seq x y z
N MET A 1 -3.34 -17.85 -28.63
CA MET A 1 -3.74 -16.85 -27.63
C MET A 1 -3.64 -17.45 -26.25
N LYS A 2 -2.86 -16.82 -25.37
CA LYS A 2 -2.74 -17.16 -23.95
C LYS A 2 -3.78 -16.35 -23.18
N ARG A 3 -4.57 -17.02 -22.35
CA ARG A 3 -5.57 -16.36 -21.49
C ARG A 3 -4.93 -15.96 -20.17
N MET A 4 -5.17 -14.73 -19.75
CA MET A 4 -4.70 -14.17 -18.48
C MET A 4 -5.78 -13.26 -17.90
N THR A 5 -5.92 -13.21 -16.58
CA THR A 5 -6.68 -12.09 -16.00
C THR A 5 -5.90 -10.79 -16.20
N ILE A 6 -6.60 -9.65 -16.22
CA ILE A 6 -5.94 -8.35 -16.39
C ILE A 6 -4.86 -8.09 -15.34
N ASP A 7 -5.06 -8.51 -14.08
CA ASP A 7 -4.04 -8.34 -13.05
C ASP A 7 -2.81 -9.22 -13.29
N GLU A 8 -3.00 -10.42 -13.85
CA GLU A 8 -1.91 -11.30 -14.28
C GLU A 8 -1.17 -10.73 -15.50
N ALA A 9 -1.89 -10.21 -16.49
CA ALA A 9 -1.33 -9.62 -17.70
C ALA A 9 -0.49 -8.37 -17.38
N VAL A 10 -1.02 -7.47 -16.54
CA VAL A 10 -0.29 -6.28 -16.08
C VAL A 10 0.94 -6.69 -15.24
N ARG A 11 0.80 -7.66 -14.33
CA ARG A 11 1.93 -8.17 -13.54
C ARG A 11 3.01 -8.80 -14.42
N TRP A 12 2.63 -9.60 -15.41
CA TRP A 12 3.53 -10.20 -16.39
C TRP A 12 4.27 -9.11 -17.18
N ALA A 13 3.54 -8.11 -17.68
CA ALA A 13 4.14 -6.99 -18.41
C ALA A 13 5.23 -6.30 -17.56
N TYR A 14 4.90 -5.87 -16.33
CA TYR A 14 5.83 -5.09 -15.50
C TYR A 14 6.93 -5.91 -14.81
N ARG A 15 6.72 -7.20 -14.53
CA ARG A 15 7.73 -8.02 -13.83
C ARG A 15 8.58 -8.86 -14.75
N GLU A 16 8.08 -9.23 -15.92
CA GLU A 16 8.73 -10.21 -16.79
C GLU A 16 9.14 -9.63 -18.14
N GLU A 17 8.31 -8.82 -18.79
CA GLU A 17 8.54 -8.36 -20.17
C GLU A 17 9.21 -7.00 -20.27
N LEU A 18 8.63 -5.96 -19.66
CA LEU A 18 9.17 -4.61 -19.73
C LEU A 18 10.58 -4.49 -19.14
N PRO A 19 10.97 -5.21 -18.06
CA PRO A 19 12.35 -5.23 -17.58
C PRO A 19 13.39 -5.71 -18.61
N LYS A 20 12.97 -6.44 -19.67
CA LYS A 20 13.87 -6.90 -20.74
C LYS A 20 14.38 -5.77 -21.62
N SER A 21 13.61 -4.67 -21.71
CA SER A 21 13.93 -3.56 -22.59
C SER A 21 15.29 -2.97 -22.23
N ARG A 22 16.13 -2.71 -23.22
CA ARG A 22 17.42 -2.05 -23.00
C ARG A 22 17.22 -0.62 -22.49
N VAL A 23 18.15 -0.13 -21.68
CA VAL A 23 18.22 1.31 -21.36
C VAL A 23 18.28 2.07 -22.68
N ARG A 24 17.34 2.99 -22.92
CA ARG A 24 17.61 4.12 -23.83
C ARG A 24 18.70 4.93 -23.16
N VAL A 25 19.96 4.56 -23.40
CA VAL A 25 21.09 5.38 -23.03
C VAL A 25 20.83 6.71 -23.72
N LYS A 26 20.41 7.74 -22.97
CA LYS A 26 20.58 9.12 -23.41
C LYS A 26 22.04 9.20 -23.85
N GLU A 27 22.28 9.53 -25.11
CA GLU A 27 23.63 9.72 -25.66
C GLU A 27 24.48 10.46 -24.62
N GLY A 28 25.40 9.75 -23.96
CA GLY A 28 26.23 10.32 -22.90
C GLY A 28 26.57 9.42 -21.70
N VAL A 29 25.84 8.36 -21.38
CA VAL A 29 26.18 7.50 -20.23
C VAL A 29 26.44 6.05 -20.66
N LEU A 30 27.73 5.77 -20.89
CA LEU A 30 28.37 4.45 -21.01
C LEU A 30 27.69 3.46 -21.97
N GLY A 31 28.09 3.51 -23.24
CA GLY A 31 27.93 2.40 -24.16
C GLY A 31 28.75 1.21 -23.68
N TYR A 32 28.10 0.20 -23.11
CA TYR A 32 28.73 -1.09 -22.83
C TYR A 32 28.75 -1.93 -24.12
N GLY A 33 29.87 -1.88 -24.82
CA GLY A 33 30.21 -2.83 -25.87
C GLY A 33 30.48 -4.22 -25.30
N ASN A 34 30.21 -5.23 -26.13
CA ASN A 34 30.36 -6.66 -25.87
C ASN A 34 31.45 -7.04 -24.86
N GLY A 35 31.05 -7.82 -23.86
CA GLY A 35 31.91 -8.79 -23.18
C GLY A 35 32.80 -8.22 -22.08
N SER A 36 32.25 -8.10 -20.87
CA SER A 36 32.90 -8.33 -19.55
C SER A 36 32.28 -7.40 -18.52
N VAL A 37 31.36 -7.93 -17.72
CA VAL A 37 30.80 -7.23 -16.55
C VAL A 37 31.82 -7.40 -15.41
N GLY A 38 32.68 -6.41 -15.21
CA GLY A 38 33.61 -6.37 -14.07
C GLY A 38 32.87 -6.18 -12.73
N PRO A 39 33.49 -6.52 -11.58
CA PRO A 39 32.83 -6.51 -10.27
C PRO A 39 32.28 -5.15 -9.82
N ASN A 40 32.72 -4.03 -10.41
CA ASN A 40 32.15 -2.70 -10.15
C ASN A 40 30.81 -2.44 -10.86
N ALA A 41 30.49 -3.21 -11.91
CA ALA A 41 29.22 -3.06 -12.59
C ALA A 41 28.04 -3.43 -11.68
N LEU A 42 28.20 -4.37 -10.74
CA LEU A 42 27.12 -4.75 -9.82
C LEU A 42 26.66 -3.59 -8.91
N ALA A 43 27.58 -2.69 -8.54
CA ALA A 43 27.25 -1.49 -7.77
C ALA A 43 26.54 -0.44 -8.63
N ASP A 44 26.94 -0.30 -9.89
CA ASP A 44 26.24 0.54 -10.86
C ASP A 44 24.81 0.04 -11.13
N TRP A 45 24.58 -1.28 -11.02
CA TRP A 45 23.26 -1.90 -11.28
C TRP A 45 22.20 -1.51 -10.25
N TRP A 46 22.62 -1.21 -9.02
CA TRP A 46 21.73 -0.71 -7.96
C TRP A 46 21.50 0.80 -8.06
N THR A 47 22.16 1.46 -9.02
CA THR A 47 22.01 2.88 -9.37
C THR A 47 21.46 3.08 -10.78
N LEU A 48 21.14 1.98 -11.49
CA LEU A 48 20.59 2.07 -12.83
C LEU A 48 19.26 2.82 -12.78
N PRO A 49 19.10 3.89 -13.59
CA PRO A 49 17.83 4.55 -13.70
C PRO A 49 16.80 3.57 -14.28
N ASP A 50 15.54 3.79 -13.93
CA ASP A 50 14.42 3.09 -14.55
C ASP A 50 14.54 3.11 -16.08
N ASN A 51 14.12 2.03 -16.73
CA ASN A 51 14.08 1.96 -18.18
C ASN A 51 13.03 2.91 -18.77
N ALA A 52 12.82 2.88 -20.10
CA ALA A 52 11.86 3.76 -20.76
C ALA A 52 10.41 3.61 -20.24
N PHE A 53 10.12 2.53 -19.52
CA PHE A 53 8.82 2.18 -18.96
C PHE A 53 8.71 2.42 -17.44
N GLY A 54 9.74 3.00 -16.81
CA GLY A 54 9.72 3.24 -15.36
C GLY A 54 10.03 2.00 -14.52
N VAL A 55 10.70 0.98 -15.09
CA VAL A 55 11.00 -0.29 -14.41
C VAL A 55 12.49 -0.57 -14.33
N VAL A 56 12.93 -1.14 -13.20
CA VAL A 56 14.28 -1.67 -13.03
C VAL A 56 14.53 -2.81 -14.02
N LEU A 57 15.67 -2.77 -14.70
CA LEU A 57 16.05 -3.78 -15.69
C LEU A 57 16.22 -5.16 -15.07
N ASP A 58 15.87 -6.20 -15.84
CA ASP A 58 16.30 -7.57 -15.57
C ASP A 58 17.56 -7.85 -16.39
N PRO A 59 18.75 -7.79 -15.78
CA PRO A 59 20.00 -7.93 -16.49
C PRO A 59 20.28 -9.38 -16.96
N THR A 60 19.43 -10.33 -16.58
CA THR A 60 19.53 -11.71 -17.05
C THR A 60 18.79 -11.92 -18.38
N LYS A 61 17.99 -10.93 -18.81
CA LYS A 61 17.13 -11.03 -19.99
C LYS A 61 17.29 -9.77 -20.86
N PHE A 62 18.12 -9.87 -21.90
CA PHE A 62 18.28 -8.80 -22.89
C PHE A 62 17.56 -9.18 -24.17
N ASP A 63 16.29 -8.81 -24.28
CA ASP A 63 15.48 -9.02 -25.47
C ASP A 63 14.51 -7.85 -25.65
N ASP A 64 13.94 -7.72 -26.84
CA ASP A 64 12.89 -6.73 -27.03
C ASP A 64 11.63 -7.15 -26.25
N PRO A 65 10.99 -6.22 -25.51
CA PRO A 65 9.79 -6.54 -24.77
C PRO A 65 8.68 -6.97 -25.74
N HIS A 66 7.86 -7.92 -25.29
CA HIS A 66 6.73 -8.40 -26.10
C HIS A 66 5.81 -7.23 -26.54
N PRO A 67 5.33 -7.18 -27.80
CA PRO A 67 4.46 -6.10 -28.28
C PRO A 67 3.22 -5.88 -27.41
N ASP A 68 2.53 -6.97 -27.00
CA ASP A 68 1.39 -6.88 -26.07
C ASP A 68 1.76 -6.23 -24.72
N ALA A 69 2.96 -6.45 -24.20
CA ALA A 69 3.40 -5.83 -22.94
C ALA A 69 3.62 -4.31 -23.11
N VAL A 70 4.11 -3.88 -24.28
CA VAL A 70 4.23 -2.46 -24.63
C VAL A 70 2.84 -1.82 -24.75
N ALA A 71 1.90 -2.49 -25.42
CA ALA A 71 0.51 -2.01 -25.54
C ALA A 71 -0.18 -1.90 -24.16
N ILE A 72 0.04 -2.87 -23.27
CA ILE A 72 -0.43 -2.80 -21.87
C ILE A 72 0.16 -1.58 -21.16
N HIS A 73 1.46 -1.30 -21.32
CA HIS A 73 2.08 -0.12 -20.71
C HIS A 73 1.46 1.18 -21.22
N GLU A 74 1.25 1.30 -22.52
CA GLU A 74 0.63 2.49 -23.14
C GLU A 74 -0.78 2.73 -22.59
N ALA A 75 -1.60 1.67 -22.48
CA ALA A 75 -2.91 1.75 -21.86
C ALA A 75 -2.84 2.16 -20.38
N VAL A 76 -1.87 1.63 -19.62
CA VAL A 76 -1.65 2.01 -18.22
C VAL A 76 -1.26 3.49 -18.08
N VAL A 77 -0.41 4.02 -18.97
CA VAL A 77 -0.05 5.44 -18.97
C VAL A 77 -1.26 6.31 -19.35
N ALA A 78 -2.12 5.84 -20.25
CA ALA A 78 -3.33 6.56 -20.65
C ALA A 78 -4.33 6.78 -19.50
N LEU A 79 -4.29 5.93 -18.46
CA LEU A 79 -5.10 6.11 -17.24
C LEU A 79 -4.84 7.45 -16.54
N ASP A 80 -3.69 8.09 -16.76
CA ASP A 80 -3.40 9.41 -16.19
C ASP A 80 -4.32 10.51 -16.75
N GLY A 81 -5.00 10.25 -17.88
CA GLY A 81 -6.07 11.07 -18.41
C GLY A 81 -7.40 10.95 -17.66
N CYS A 82 -7.53 9.98 -16.76
CA CYS A 82 -8.73 9.72 -15.95
C CYS A 82 -8.52 10.31 -14.54
N PRO A 83 -9.01 11.53 -14.25
CA PRO A 83 -8.81 12.14 -12.94
C PRO A 83 -9.54 11.34 -11.86
N VAL A 84 -8.83 11.05 -10.76
CA VAL A 84 -9.42 10.46 -9.57
C VAL A 84 -10.16 11.56 -8.82
N VAL A 85 -11.49 11.50 -8.82
CA VAL A 85 -12.35 12.41 -8.07
C VAL A 85 -12.87 11.71 -6.85
N TYR A 86 -12.72 12.33 -5.68
CA TYR A 86 -13.38 11.87 -4.47
C TYR A 86 -14.80 12.42 -4.43
N PRO A 87 -15.84 11.58 -4.33
CA PRO A 87 -17.22 12.05 -4.27
C PRO A 87 -17.43 12.90 -3.01
N GLU A 88 -18.07 14.06 -3.16
CA GLU A 88 -18.48 14.87 -2.02
C GLU A 88 -19.39 14.05 -1.10
N GLY A 89 -19.06 14.02 0.19
CA GLY A 89 -19.84 13.26 1.19
C GLY A 89 -19.49 11.76 1.28
N GLY A 90 -18.40 11.30 0.66
CA GLY A 90 -17.92 9.93 0.85
C GLY A 90 -17.72 9.56 2.32
N GLU A 91 -18.32 8.44 2.75
CA GLU A 91 -18.24 7.96 4.13
C GLU A 91 -16.94 7.17 4.35
N VAL A 92 -15.87 7.84 4.77
CA VAL A 92 -14.61 7.17 5.14
C VAL A 92 -14.79 6.19 6.31
N GLY A 93 -15.80 6.39 7.15
CA GLY A 93 -16.19 5.41 8.17
C GLY A 93 -16.58 4.06 7.57
N ALA A 94 -17.26 4.04 6.41
CA ALA A 94 -17.61 2.80 5.71
C ALA A 94 -16.37 2.06 5.20
N TRP A 95 -15.36 2.80 4.73
CA TRP A 95 -14.05 2.21 4.38
C TRP A 95 -13.31 1.63 5.57
N CYS A 96 -13.63 2.03 6.79
CA CYS A 96 -13.00 1.53 8.00
C CYS A 96 -13.75 0.31 8.55
N GLY A 97 -15.07 0.25 8.36
CA GLY A 97 -15.93 -0.75 9.00
C GLY A 97 -15.99 -0.60 10.53
N VAL A 98 -15.59 0.56 11.04
CA VAL A 98 -15.44 0.90 12.46
C VAL A 98 -15.80 2.37 12.68
N ASP A 99 -16.30 2.68 13.87
CA ASP A 99 -16.63 4.05 14.29
C ASP A 99 -15.35 4.88 14.45
N LEU A 100 -15.26 5.99 13.71
CA LEU A 100 -14.13 6.92 13.77
C LEU A 100 -14.35 8.03 14.82
N HIS A 101 -15.42 7.95 15.59
CA HIS A 101 -15.73 8.84 16.71
C HIS A 101 -15.75 10.33 16.32
N GLY A 102 -16.28 10.65 15.14
CA GLY A 102 -16.36 12.04 14.65
C GLY A 102 -15.08 12.55 13.98
N LEU A 103 -14.07 11.69 13.78
CA LEU A 103 -12.80 12.03 13.11
C LEU A 103 -12.81 11.69 11.61
N GLU A 104 -13.96 11.38 11.02
CA GLU A 104 -14.11 10.95 9.63
C GLU A 104 -13.57 11.99 8.65
N VAL A 105 -13.91 13.27 8.86
CA VAL A 105 -13.47 14.38 7.98
C VAL A 105 -11.95 14.54 8.01
N GLN A 106 -11.32 14.37 9.17
CA GLN A 106 -9.87 14.46 9.31
C GLN A 106 -9.18 13.30 8.57
N CYS A 107 -9.66 12.07 8.79
CA CYS A 107 -9.15 10.89 8.09
C CYS A 107 -9.34 11.02 6.58
N ALA A 108 -10.51 11.45 6.12
CA ALA A 108 -10.82 11.66 4.70
C ALA A 108 -9.89 12.68 4.05
N THR A 109 -9.66 13.80 4.73
CA THR A 109 -8.78 14.87 4.22
C THR A 109 -7.36 14.36 4.02
N GLU A 110 -6.81 13.61 4.99
CA GLU A 110 -5.47 13.04 4.89
C GLU A 110 -5.38 11.96 3.80
N VAL A 111 -6.37 11.07 3.72
CA VAL A 111 -6.44 10.04 2.66
C VAL A 111 -6.46 10.71 1.28
N PHE A 112 -7.34 11.69 1.09
CA PHE A 112 -7.47 12.41 -0.17
C PHE A 112 -6.19 13.16 -0.55
N ARG A 113 -5.56 13.82 0.43
CA ARG A 113 -4.28 14.52 0.23
C ARG A 113 -3.17 13.59 -0.24
N VAL A 114 -3.14 12.35 0.26
CA VAL A 114 -2.16 11.33 -0.17
C VAL A 114 -2.51 10.81 -1.57
N MET A 115 -3.78 10.59 -1.87
CA MET A 115 -4.26 10.07 -3.16
C MET A 115 -3.99 11.04 -4.31
N LEU A 116 -4.31 12.33 -4.15
CA LEU A 116 -4.13 13.35 -5.20
C LEU A 116 -2.66 13.58 -5.63
N ARG A 117 -1.69 13.07 -4.86
CA ARG A 117 -0.27 13.23 -5.16
C ARG A 117 0.25 12.23 -6.19
N ARG A 118 -0.49 11.16 -6.46
CA ARG A 118 -0.04 10.07 -7.33
C ARG A 118 -0.90 9.93 -8.55
N ARG A 119 -0.26 9.56 -9.66
CA ARG A 119 -0.94 9.29 -10.91
C ARG A 119 -1.55 7.87 -10.89
N PRO A 120 -2.70 7.64 -11.54
CA PRO A 120 -3.28 6.30 -11.67
C PRO A 120 -2.28 5.27 -12.24
N SER A 121 -1.49 5.65 -13.24
CA SER A 121 -0.47 4.79 -13.84
C SER A 121 0.57 4.33 -12.80
N GLU A 122 1.11 5.24 -11.99
CA GLU A 122 2.08 4.95 -10.93
C GLU A 122 1.51 3.97 -9.90
N LEU A 123 0.22 4.08 -9.60
CA LEU A 123 -0.46 3.19 -8.66
C LEU A 123 -0.59 1.78 -9.23
N VAL A 124 -1.01 1.66 -10.50
CA VAL A 124 -1.09 0.38 -11.21
C VAL A 124 0.27 -0.29 -11.30
N GLN A 125 1.30 0.47 -11.68
CA GLN A 125 2.69 0.01 -11.73
C GLN A 125 3.16 -0.50 -10.37
N GLN A 126 2.93 0.29 -9.31
CA GLN A 126 3.31 -0.08 -7.95
C GLN A 126 2.69 -1.43 -7.55
N PHE A 127 1.40 -1.65 -7.83
CA PHE A 127 0.71 -2.89 -7.44
C PHE A 127 1.05 -4.08 -8.36
N ALA A 128 1.37 -3.83 -9.62
CA ALA A 128 1.90 -4.85 -10.51
C ALA A 128 3.27 -5.37 -10.00
N ILE A 129 4.13 -4.45 -9.54
CA ILE A 129 5.49 -4.77 -9.10
C ILE A 129 5.51 -5.32 -7.67
N LEU A 130 4.82 -4.69 -6.72
CA LEU A 130 4.88 -5.05 -5.28
C LEU A 130 3.74 -5.98 -4.83
N GLY A 131 2.64 -6.03 -5.59
CA GLY A 131 1.39 -6.66 -5.15
C GLY A 131 0.51 -5.69 -4.35
N LEU A 132 -0.69 -6.17 -4.00
CA LEU A 132 -1.61 -5.43 -3.14
C LEU A 132 -1.05 -5.36 -1.70
N PRO A 133 -1.08 -4.18 -1.06
CA PRO A 133 -0.69 -4.05 0.34
C PRO A 133 -1.70 -4.75 1.26
N ASP A 134 -1.31 -4.95 2.51
CA ASP A 134 -2.27 -5.34 3.53
C ASP A 134 -3.27 -4.19 3.77
N MET A 135 -4.55 -4.54 3.79
CA MET A 135 -5.69 -3.62 3.93
C MET A 135 -6.48 -3.88 5.22
N ILE A 136 -5.96 -4.73 6.10
CA ILE A 136 -6.55 -4.99 7.40
C ILE A 136 -6.42 -3.73 8.27
N VAL A 137 -7.51 -3.38 8.94
CA VAL A 137 -7.58 -2.30 9.92
C VAL A 137 -7.90 -2.97 11.24
N ASP A 138 -7.00 -2.84 12.22
CA ASP A 138 -7.36 -3.19 13.59
C ASP A 138 -8.36 -2.15 14.12
N PRO A 139 -9.39 -2.54 14.88
CA PRO A 139 -10.37 -1.60 15.40
C PRO A 139 -9.68 -0.51 16.25
N PRO A 140 -9.73 0.76 15.84
CA PRO A 140 -9.09 1.84 16.56
C PRO A 140 -9.85 2.18 17.84
N GLU A 141 -9.11 2.53 18.89
CA GLU A 141 -9.67 3.07 20.11
C GLU A 141 -9.53 4.60 20.16
N LEU A 142 -10.56 5.31 20.63
CA LEU A 142 -10.45 6.73 20.95
C LEU A 142 -9.53 6.95 22.15
N ARG A 143 -8.38 7.58 21.90
CA ARG A 143 -7.42 7.99 22.93
C ARG A 143 -7.23 9.49 22.92
N TYR A 144 -6.54 9.99 23.93
CA TYR A 144 -6.25 11.41 24.09
C TYR A 144 -4.76 11.62 24.25
N MET A 145 -4.22 12.66 23.62
CA MET A 145 -2.79 12.92 23.66
C MET A 145 -2.28 13.07 25.11
N THR A 146 -1.13 12.46 25.36
CA THR A 146 -0.37 12.55 26.60
C THR A 146 1.01 13.12 26.35
N HIS A 147 1.63 13.68 27.39
CA HIS A 147 3.05 13.97 27.39
C HIS A 147 3.86 12.67 27.48
N ALA A 148 5.18 12.74 27.20
CA ALA A 148 6.09 11.59 27.32
C ALA A 148 6.11 10.96 28.74
N ASN A 149 5.68 11.70 29.76
CA ASN A 149 5.55 11.22 31.15
C ASN A 149 4.16 10.62 31.47
N GLY A 150 3.31 10.41 30.47
CA GLY A 150 1.96 9.85 30.62
C GLY A 150 0.90 10.82 31.13
N ARG A 151 1.24 12.07 31.45
CA ARG A 151 0.26 13.06 31.90
C ARG A 151 -0.61 13.55 30.75
N PRO A 152 -1.90 13.88 30.99
CA PRO A 152 -2.76 14.45 29.96
C PRO A 152 -2.17 15.73 29.38
N ARG A 153 -2.19 15.85 28.06
CA ARG A 153 -1.81 17.08 27.37
C ARG A 153 -3.07 17.90 27.08
N TYR A 154 -2.99 19.18 27.40
CA TYR A 154 -4.06 20.14 27.16
C TYR A 154 -3.63 21.11 26.07
N PHE A 155 -4.59 21.50 25.25
CA PHE A 155 -4.39 22.39 24.12
C PHE A 155 -5.38 23.54 24.20
N ARG A 156 -4.98 24.69 23.70
CA ARG A 156 -5.81 25.89 23.63
C ARG A 156 -5.61 26.53 22.27
N ARG A 157 -6.68 27.01 21.64
CA ARG A 157 -6.58 27.82 20.42
C ARG A 157 -6.48 29.29 20.79
N GLN A 158 -5.50 29.98 20.21
CA GLN A 158 -5.36 31.43 20.33
C GLN A 158 -5.20 32.02 18.94
N VAL A 159 -5.88 33.14 18.69
CA VAL A 159 -5.69 33.90 17.46
C VAL A 159 -4.48 34.80 17.67
N VAL A 160 -3.45 34.62 16.84
CA VAL A 160 -2.24 35.45 16.84
C VAL A 160 -2.20 36.20 15.52
N VAL A 161 -1.89 37.50 15.58
CA VAL A 161 -1.70 38.31 14.37
C VAL A 161 -0.23 38.24 13.97
N VAL A 162 0.04 37.64 12.82
CA VAL A 162 1.38 37.53 12.22
C VAL A 162 1.32 38.26 10.88
N GLU A 163 2.18 39.28 10.70
CA GLU A 163 2.25 40.07 9.45
C GLU A 163 0.92 40.71 9.00
N GLY A 164 0.01 40.96 9.96
CA GLY A 164 -1.31 41.53 9.68
C GLY A 164 -2.41 40.51 9.42
N GLU A 165 -2.08 39.22 9.33
CA GLU A 165 -3.06 38.13 9.21
C GLU A 165 -3.34 37.47 10.56
N ALA A 166 -4.63 37.26 10.84
CA ALA A 166 -5.08 36.56 12.04
C ALA A 166 -5.03 35.05 11.81
N ILE A 167 -4.10 34.37 12.49
CA ILE A 167 -3.90 32.92 12.37
C ILE A 167 -4.30 32.26 13.69
N GLU A 168 -5.14 31.21 13.62
CA GLU A 168 -5.39 30.35 14.79
C GLU A 168 -4.15 29.47 15.06
N GLN A 169 -3.56 29.63 16.23
CA GLN A 169 -2.44 28.84 16.71
C GLN A 169 -2.87 27.99 17.91
N GLU A 170 -2.53 26.70 17.88
CA GLU A 170 -2.67 25.78 19.03
C GLU A 170 -1.47 25.95 19.98
N VAL A 171 -1.74 26.34 21.22
CA VAL A 171 -0.74 26.53 22.30
C VAL A 171 -0.99 25.56 23.46
N ASP A 172 -0.03 25.46 24.39
CA ASP A 172 -0.19 24.66 25.60
C ASP A 172 -1.37 25.18 26.45
N GLY A 173 -2.33 24.30 26.70
CA GLY A 173 -3.53 24.57 27.47
C GLY A 173 -3.35 24.40 28.98
N TYR A 174 -2.14 24.11 29.47
CA TYR A 174 -1.86 23.90 30.89
C TYR A 174 -1.22 25.14 31.55
N ASP A 175 -1.85 25.66 32.60
CA ASP A 175 -1.27 26.72 33.43
C ASP A 175 -0.27 26.10 34.42
N ALA A 176 1.02 26.25 34.13
CA ALA A 176 2.10 25.75 34.98
C ALA A 176 2.12 26.39 36.39
N ARG A 177 1.69 27.66 36.50
CA ARG A 177 1.67 28.39 37.78
C ARG A 177 0.46 27.98 38.61
N GLY A 178 -0.71 27.89 37.98
CA GLY A 178 -1.96 27.44 38.60
C GLY A 178 -2.06 25.92 38.78
N ARG A 179 -1.14 25.16 38.19
CA ARG A 179 -1.12 23.67 38.15
C ARG A 179 -2.44 23.06 37.68
N ARG A 180 -3.14 23.73 36.74
CA ARG A 180 -4.44 23.31 36.22
C ARG A 180 -4.59 23.69 34.75
N PRO A 181 -5.42 23.00 33.97
CA PRO A 181 -5.75 23.44 32.61
C PRO A 181 -6.47 24.80 32.62
N TYR A 182 -6.28 25.58 31.56
CA TYR A 182 -7.07 26.78 31.33
C TYR A 182 -8.55 26.43 31.10
N PRO A 183 -9.50 27.34 31.39
CA PRO A 183 -10.94 27.07 31.21
C PRO A 183 -11.36 26.72 29.77
N ASP A 184 -10.64 27.25 28.78
CA ASP A 184 -10.86 27.02 27.35
C ASP A 184 -9.93 25.95 26.78
N ALA A 185 -9.20 25.22 27.64
CA ALA A 185 -8.34 24.15 27.21
C ALA A 185 -9.13 22.86 26.92
N TYR A 186 -8.78 22.19 25.82
CA TYR A 186 -9.35 20.90 25.44
C TYR A 186 -8.28 19.82 25.38
N ARG A 187 -8.73 18.55 25.35
CA ARG A 187 -7.87 17.40 25.10
C ARG A 187 -8.04 17.00 23.64
N LYS A 188 -6.93 16.80 22.94
CA LYS A 188 -6.95 16.40 21.53
C LYS A 188 -7.18 14.88 21.43
N PRO A 189 -8.32 14.44 20.88
CA PRO A 189 -8.54 13.02 20.62
C PRO A 189 -7.67 12.55 19.44
N TYR A 190 -7.35 11.26 19.44
CA TYR A 190 -6.76 10.55 18.30
C TYR A 190 -7.17 9.08 18.35
N LEU A 191 -7.02 8.37 17.24
CA LEU A 191 -7.33 6.96 17.13
C LEU A 191 -6.05 6.12 17.23
N ASP A 192 -6.10 5.03 17.99
CA ASP A 192 -4.99 4.10 18.18
C ASP A 192 -5.42 2.64 17.93
N PRO A 193 -4.88 1.95 16.93
CA PRO A 193 -3.91 2.45 15.94
C PRO A 193 -4.50 3.55 15.04
N ASP A 194 -3.64 4.35 14.42
CA ASP A 194 -4.07 5.34 13.41
C ASP A 194 -4.65 4.60 12.19
N PRO A 195 -5.93 4.81 11.83
CA PRO A 195 -6.55 4.11 10.70
C PRO A 195 -6.14 4.69 9.34
N VAL A 196 -5.55 5.89 9.29
CA VAL A 196 -5.24 6.59 8.03
C VAL A 196 -4.37 5.77 7.08
N PRO A 197 -3.28 5.10 7.50
CA PRO A 197 -2.47 4.29 6.59
C PRO A 197 -3.26 3.16 5.92
N SER A 198 -4.08 2.44 6.68
CA SER A 198 -4.89 1.34 6.14
C SER A 198 -6.02 1.86 5.24
N LEU A 199 -6.63 3.00 5.59
CA LEU A 199 -7.61 3.68 4.73
C LEU A 199 -6.99 4.14 3.40
N VAL A 200 -5.76 4.66 3.42
CA VAL A 200 -5.01 4.99 2.21
C VAL A 200 -4.78 3.73 1.36
N CYS A 201 -4.43 2.59 1.98
CA CYS A 201 -4.27 1.33 1.26
C CYS A 201 -5.58 0.86 0.61
N ARG A 202 -6.72 0.97 1.30
CA ARG A 202 -8.06 0.66 0.78
C ARG A 202 -8.43 1.57 -0.40
N ALA A 203 -8.30 2.88 -0.23
CA ALA A 203 -8.55 3.87 -1.30
C ALA A 203 -7.71 3.59 -2.55
N LYS A 204 -6.44 3.24 -2.37
CA LYS A 204 -5.54 2.83 -3.46
C LYS A 204 -6.01 1.54 -4.14
N ALA A 205 -6.42 0.54 -3.38
CA ALA A 205 -6.94 -0.70 -3.93
C ALA A 205 -8.23 -0.51 -4.73
N GLU A 206 -9.10 0.39 -4.30
CA GLU A 206 -10.32 0.75 -5.04
C GLU A 206 -9.99 1.40 -6.39
N VAL A 207 -9.12 2.42 -6.39
CA VAL A 207 -8.68 3.07 -7.64
C VAL A 207 -7.97 2.08 -8.57
N TRP A 208 -7.08 1.26 -8.02
CA TRP A 208 -6.42 0.20 -8.78
C TRP A 208 -7.42 -0.78 -9.38
N ARG A 209 -8.43 -1.21 -8.61
CA ARG A 209 -9.43 -2.15 -9.10
C ARG A 209 -10.29 -1.51 -10.19
N ALA A 210 -10.73 -0.27 -10.03
CA ALA A 210 -11.46 0.45 -11.06
C ALA A 210 -10.62 0.60 -12.35
N ALA A 211 -9.32 0.88 -12.22
CA ALA A 211 -8.41 0.93 -13.35
C ALA A 211 -8.33 -0.39 -14.12
N MET A 212 -8.39 -1.54 -13.44
CA MET A 212 -8.41 -2.85 -14.11
C MET A 212 -9.63 -3.02 -15.02
N ASP A 213 -10.81 -2.48 -14.66
CA ASP A 213 -12.00 -2.57 -15.53
C ASP A 213 -11.86 -1.70 -16.78
N VAL A 214 -11.28 -0.50 -16.63
CA VAL A 214 -10.95 0.38 -17.77
C VAL A 214 -9.95 -0.31 -18.70
N LEU A 215 -8.87 -0.87 -18.14
CA LEU A 215 -7.85 -1.57 -18.94
C LEU A 215 -8.39 -2.79 -19.69
N VAL A 216 -9.32 -3.54 -19.11
CA VAL A 216 -9.98 -4.66 -19.82
C VAL A 216 -10.72 -4.15 -21.05
N ALA A 217 -11.45 -3.05 -20.92
CA ALA A 217 -12.17 -2.44 -22.05
C ALA A 217 -11.21 -1.87 -23.10
N ASP A 218 -10.15 -1.18 -22.68
CA ASP A 218 -9.19 -0.53 -23.57
C ASP A 218 -8.31 -1.54 -24.33
N LEU A 219 -8.06 -2.72 -23.77
CA LEU A 219 -7.21 -3.75 -24.37
C LEU A 219 -8.00 -4.80 -25.18
N ASP A 220 -9.34 -4.76 -25.15
CA ASP A 220 -10.17 -5.69 -25.90
C ASP A 220 -9.92 -5.56 -27.42
N GLY A 221 -9.53 -6.67 -28.05
CA GLY A 221 -9.16 -6.71 -29.47
C GLY A 221 -7.88 -5.98 -29.85
N VAL A 222 -7.12 -5.41 -28.90
CA VAL A 222 -5.85 -4.71 -29.16
C VAL A 222 -4.66 -5.67 -29.12
N LEU A 223 -4.67 -6.62 -28.18
CA LEU A 223 -3.56 -7.55 -27.97
C LEU A 223 -3.54 -8.68 -29.01
N ALA A 224 -2.36 -9.04 -29.48
CA ALA A 224 -2.19 -10.03 -30.54
C ALA A 224 -2.16 -11.47 -30.01
N GLU A 225 -1.49 -11.69 -28.87
CA GLU A 225 -1.22 -13.02 -28.33
C GLU A 225 -1.88 -13.28 -26.97
N VAL A 226 -2.22 -12.22 -26.22
CA VAL A 226 -2.89 -12.30 -24.92
C VAL A 226 -4.38 -12.00 -25.06
N GLU A 227 -5.22 -12.91 -24.57
CA GLU A 227 -6.66 -12.67 -24.35
C GLU A 227 -6.85 -12.27 -22.88
N VAL A 228 -7.26 -11.03 -22.65
CA VAL A 228 -7.43 -10.46 -21.30
C VAL A 228 -8.80 -10.82 -20.74
N LEU A 229 -8.81 -11.38 -19.54
CA LEU A 229 -10.02 -11.67 -18.77
C LEU A 229 -10.20 -10.62 -17.65
N PRO A 230 -11.45 -10.38 -17.20
CA PRO A 230 -11.72 -9.49 -16.07
C PRO A 230 -10.93 -9.83 -14.80
N CYS A 231 -10.67 -8.82 -13.97
CA CYS A 231 -9.99 -9.03 -12.70
C CYS A 231 -10.88 -9.84 -11.75
N PRO A 232 -10.37 -10.91 -11.12
CA PRO A 232 -11.16 -11.79 -10.25
C PRO A 232 -11.45 -11.17 -8.87
N LEU A 233 -10.79 -10.07 -8.51
CA LEU A 233 -11.00 -9.41 -7.23
C LEU A 233 -12.31 -8.60 -7.24
N PRO A 234 -13.04 -8.57 -6.11
CA PRO A 234 -14.24 -7.74 -5.99
C PRO A 234 -13.86 -6.24 -6.01
N ALA A 235 -14.86 -5.38 -6.24
CA ALA A 235 -14.70 -3.93 -6.26
C ALA A 235 -14.09 -3.37 -4.96
N LEU A 236 -14.40 -4.00 -3.82
CA LEU A 236 -13.84 -3.68 -2.49
C LEU A 236 -13.03 -4.89 -1.99
N PRO A 237 -11.73 -5.00 -2.35
CA PRO A 237 -10.92 -6.19 -2.08
C PRO A 237 -10.81 -6.56 -0.59
N TRP A 238 -10.92 -5.58 0.30
CA TRP A 238 -10.81 -5.79 1.75
C TRP A 238 -12.07 -6.37 2.40
N GLU A 239 -13.22 -6.36 1.73
CA GLU A 239 -14.44 -7.02 2.25
C GLU A 239 -14.39 -8.54 2.10
N ALA A 240 -13.62 -9.04 1.13
CA ALA A 240 -13.43 -10.47 0.89
C ALA A 240 -12.27 -11.08 1.70
N ALA A 241 -11.50 -10.26 2.43
CA ALA A 241 -10.41 -10.76 3.24
C ALA A 241 -10.98 -11.44 4.49
N GLU A 242 -11.00 -12.78 4.51
CA GLU A 242 -11.16 -13.50 5.77
C GLU A 242 -10.01 -13.10 6.72
N PRO A 243 -10.28 -12.89 8.02
CA PRO A 243 -9.23 -12.59 8.97
C PRO A 243 -8.18 -13.70 8.90
N ARG A 244 -6.91 -13.34 8.65
CA ARG A 244 -5.80 -14.29 8.65
C ARG A 244 -5.69 -14.90 10.05
N VAL A 245 -6.31 -16.07 10.23
CA VAL A 245 -6.06 -16.91 11.40
C VAL A 245 -4.62 -17.38 11.28
N LEU A 246 -3.73 -16.77 12.07
CA LEU A 246 -2.37 -17.29 12.25
C LEU A 246 -2.50 -18.79 12.55
N PRO A 247 -1.88 -19.68 11.76
CA PRO A 247 -1.91 -21.10 12.07
C PRO A 247 -1.38 -21.26 13.50
N ASP A 248 -2.13 -21.99 14.34
CA ASP A 248 -1.73 -22.20 15.74
C ASP A 248 -0.34 -22.82 15.78
N LEU A 249 0.67 -22.00 16.08
CA LEU A 249 2.08 -22.41 16.15
C LEU A 249 2.39 -23.16 17.44
N ARG A 250 1.40 -23.34 18.33
CA ARG A 250 1.60 -24.19 19.50
C ARG A 250 1.87 -25.61 19.02
N PRO A 251 2.93 -26.28 19.55
CA PRO A 251 3.18 -27.66 19.22
C PRO A 251 1.94 -28.46 19.58
N ARG A 252 1.36 -29.16 18.59
CA ARG A 252 0.30 -30.14 18.83
C ARG A 252 0.87 -31.11 19.86
N VAL A 253 0.36 -31.05 21.08
CA VAL A 253 0.70 -32.00 22.13
C VAL A 253 0.24 -33.36 21.60
N GLY A 254 1.19 -34.13 21.07
CA GLY A 254 0.94 -35.49 20.63
C GLY A 254 0.34 -36.30 21.77
N PRO A 255 -0.40 -37.38 21.47
CA PRO A 255 -0.99 -38.23 22.50
C PRO A 255 0.12 -38.66 23.47
N ARG A 256 -0.14 -38.40 24.75
CA ARG A 256 0.70 -38.80 25.87
C ARG A 256 0.98 -40.29 25.69
N LEU A 257 2.23 -40.65 25.37
CA LEU A 257 2.63 -42.05 25.35
C LEU A 257 2.50 -42.53 26.79
N ASP A 258 1.39 -43.21 27.08
CA ASP A 258 1.19 -43.89 28.34
C ASP A 258 2.38 -44.82 28.54
N ARG A 259 3.19 -44.51 29.55
CA ARG A 259 4.27 -45.38 30.00
C ARG A 259 3.65 -46.71 30.35
N VAL A 260 3.81 -47.70 29.46
CA VAL A 260 3.53 -49.10 29.74
C VAL A 260 4.40 -49.49 30.94
N ALA A 261 3.77 -49.58 32.11
CA ALA A 261 4.37 -50.11 33.32
C ALA A 261 4.73 -51.59 33.06
N LYS A 262 6.01 -51.84 32.78
CA LYS A 262 6.55 -53.19 32.64
C LYS A 262 6.55 -53.85 34.02
N GLY A 263 5.52 -54.66 34.27
CA GLY A 263 5.43 -55.48 35.47
C GLY A 263 6.62 -56.42 35.60
N ARG A 264 7.38 -56.28 36.69
CA ARG A 264 8.32 -57.31 37.16
C ARG A 264 7.49 -58.46 37.71
N ARG A 265 7.41 -59.55 36.95
CA ARG A 265 6.96 -60.84 37.46
C ARG A 265 7.99 -61.34 38.48
N SER A 266 7.52 -61.53 39.71
CA SER A 266 8.12 -62.44 40.67
C SER A 266 8.01 -63.87 40.13
N ARG A 267 9.10 -64.63 40.20
CA ARG A 267 9.07 -66.09 40.27
C ARG A 267 9.93 -66.52 41.44
N ALA A 268 9.25 -67.07 42.43
CA ALA A 268 9.82 -67.95 43.44
C ALA A 268 9.88 -69.36 42.85
N ALA A 269 11.04 -70.00 43.00
CA ALA A 269 11.26 -71.42 43.26
C ALA A 269 12.78 -71.62 43.35
#